data_AF-A0A8H6UYI0-F1
#
_entry.id   AF-A0A8H6UYI0-F1
#
_cell.length_a   1.000
_cell.length_b   1.000
_cell.length_c   1.000
_cell.angle_alpha   90.00
_cell.angle_beta   90.00
_cell.angle_gamma   90.00
#
_symmetry.space_group_name_H-M   'P 1'
#
loop_
_entity.id
_entity.type
_entity.pdbx_description
1 polymer ?
#
loop_
_entity_poly.entity_id
_entity_poly.type
_entity_poly.pdbx_seq_one_letter_code
_entity_poly.pdbx_strand_id
1 'polypeptide(L)'
;MLHMPTHIDVAIGDYGRSVDANHGAIVADDKYFARQDASIQYAAYRTPCQAAEKLEQVIDTNLLYVTIPPTADFVESFLGSKAHVLVRIGRWEEILRLQLPTNCSIYCVTTASILYARGLALSALGQIPEAEAVQKVFEAARAAVPTSLLNSIPCKEVDVLGVALAMLAGQLEYRKGNYDTAFSTLRRAIEPEDALPYSDPPPWMQPVRHALGGLLLEQNRVGEAEAVFREDLGMARDFPRRRAKLNNVWGLRGLYECFTRSGKVDEALFIQSSRDAALASVDVVLLPQICSGTDLTFCAGTYASITRAERLLRLGARRLALRVTPGKNAVMADFHAAHVRNGALPVLLGKESLKKNTFYFDNFHPKWPFLHRGTFDVTKEPCVLIQSVIMMGLWIEGSKKSRDAATDLHRSLSTAIRTQMDRWRVSNRNQSTSWPMATYQSVLLQCIFALFLAGERAAIDLNLRYRIHADEYDLLVTLVESCRLGGIFSYPNMLAQHSSAVPLTPVWLSIEEIKRFGLALYKVCRMSTRLESTGADAGGAGSELLTLADLSFSMPDSDETWNSSSGIGSEARQEVAVQTEPRDSRDPTGWISHSSNVLYDARVGFDWI
;
A
#
# COMPACT_ATOMS: atom_id res chain seq x y z
N MET A 1 16.33 -8.27 -3.90
CA MET A 1 15.58 -7.68 -5.03
C MET A 1 14.22 -7.06 -4.59
N LEU A 2 14.16 -6.38 -3.44
CA LEU A 2 12.91 -5.71 -2.99
C LEU A 2 12.71 -4.32 -3.63
N HIS A 3 13.79 -3.71 -4.16
CA HIS A 3 13.79 -2.41 -4.82
C HIS A 3 13.20 -2.42 -6.25
N MET A 4 13.48 -3.46 -7.05
CA MET A 4 13.15 -3.43 -8.50
C MET A 4 11.67 -3.21 -8.84
N PRO A 5 10.70 -3.75 -8.08
CA PRO A 5 9.29 -3.43 -8.32
C PRO A 5 8.96 -1.94 -8.13
N THR A 6 9.71 -1.21 -7.30
CA THR A 6 9.43 0.20 -6.97
C THR A 6 9.60 1.14 -8.15
N HIS A 7 10.31 0.76 -9.20
CA HIS A 7 10.41 1.57 -10.43
C HIS A 7 9.05 1.73 -11.11
N ILE A 8 8.20 0.69 -11.06
CA ILE A 8 6.82 0.77 -11.57
C ILE A 8 5.99 1.72 -10.70
N ASP A 9 6.11 1.60 -9.38
CA ASP A 9 5.41 2.46 -8.42
C ASP A 9 5.77 3.95 -8.65
N VAL A 10 7.05 4.25 -8.85
CA VAL A 10 7.52 5.61 -9.18
C VAL A 10 6.97 6.09 -10.53
N ALA A 11 6.98 5.23 -11.55
CA ALA A 11 6.48 5.58 -12.89
C ALA A 11 4.98 5.92 -12.89
N ILE A 12 4.18 5.24 -12.07
CA ILE A 12 2.74 5.55 -11.93
C ILE A 12 2.44 6.63 -10.88
N GLY A 13 3.46 7.14 -10.19
CA GLY A 13 3.34 8.16 -9.14
C GLY A 13 2.84 7.64 -7.79
N ASP A 14 2.88 6.33 -7.54
CA ASP A 14 2.59 5.73 -6.22
C ASP A 14 3.84 5.79 -5.33
N TYR A 15 4.21 7.00 -4.93
CA TYR A 15 5.40 7.23 -4.11
C TYR A 15 5.32 6.55 -2.74
N GLY A 16 4.12 6.33 -2.19
CA GLY A 16 3.93 5.65 -0.91
C GLY A 16 4.42 4.20 -0.94
N ARG A 17 3.96 3.41 -1.93
CA ARG A 17 4.44 2.02 -2.12
C ARG A 17 5.93 1.96 -2.40
N SER A 18 6.43 2.89 -3.22
CA SER A 18 7.86 2.98 -3.52
C SER A 18 8.69 3.19 -2.25
N VAL A 19 8.27 4.09 -1.35
CA VAL A 19 8.95 4.34 -0.08
C VAL A 19 8.92 3.11 0.82
N ASP A 20 7.77 2.46 0.99
CA ASP A 20 7.62 1.28 1.85
C ASP A 20 8.51 0.12 1.38
N ALA A 21 8.50 -0.16 0.07
CA ALA A 21 9.31 -1.22 -0.51
C ALA A 21 10.81 -0.89 -0.51
N ASN A 22 11.19 0.37 -0.74
CA ASN A 22 12.57 0.83 -0.61
C ASN A 22 13.07 0.74 0.83
N HIS A 23 12.22 1.06 1.81
CA HIS A 23 12.54 0.87 3.22
C HIS A 23 12.79 -0.62 3.54
N GLY A 24 11.92 -1.50 3.05
CA GLY A 24 12.12 -2.95 3.15
C GLY A 24 13.43 -3.42 2.49
N ALA A 25 13.80 -2.84 1.35
CA ALA A 25 15.06 -3.11 0.66
C ALA A 25 16.27 -2.66 1.49
N ILE A 26 16.27 -1.43 2.02
CA ILE A 26 17.33 -0.91 2.90
C ILE A 26 17.51 -1.83 4.11
N VAL A 27 16.43 -2.23 4.79
CA VAL A 27 16.51 -3.11 5.97
C VAL A 27 17.09 -4.49 5.62
N ALA A 28 16.78 -5.02 4.43
CA ALA A 28 17.35 -6.27 3.97
C ALA A 28 18.85 -6.12 3.61
N ASP A 29 19.23 -5.04 2.94
CA ASP A 29 20.61 -4.74 2.59
C ASP A 29 21.47 -4.50 3.83
N ASP A 30 20.99 -3.72 4.81
CA ASP A 30 21.73 -3.47 6.05
C ASP A 30 22.06 -4.79 6.79
N LYS A 31 21.15 -5.79 6.76
CA LYS A 31 21.42 -7.13 7.31
C LYS A 31 22.45 -7.92 6.50
N TYR A 32 22.49 -7.74 5.18
CA TYR A 32 23.45 -8.39 4.30
C TYR A 32 24.86 -7.83 4.52
N PHE A 33 25.01 -6.51 4.46
CA PHE A 33 26.28 -5.81 4.65
C PHE A 33 26.84 -5.92 6.09
N ALA A 34 25.99 -6.20 7.09
CA ALA A 34 26.46 -6.52 8.44
C ALA A 34 27.19 -7.87 8.55
N ARG A 35 27.10 -8.74 7.53
CA ARG A 35 27.64 -10.11 7.56
C ARG A 35 28.70 -10.38 6.50
N GLN A 36 28.68 -9.63 5.40
CA GLN A 36 29.54 -9.86 4.23
C GLN A 36 29.93 -8.53 3.60
N ASP A 37 31.16 -8.49 3.08
CA ASP A 37 31.55 -7.44 2.14
C ASP A 37 30.88 -7.70 0.79
N ALA A 38 30.31 -6.66 0.19
CA ALA A 38 29.68 -6.77 -1.11
C ALA A 38 30.63 -6.36 -2.24
N SER A 39 30.33 -6.81 -3.46
CA SER A 39 31.04 -6.31 -4.64
C SER A 39 30.76 -4.82 -4.84
N ILE A 40 31.72 -4.13 -5.46
CA ILE A 40 31.58 -2.73 -5.88
C ILE A 40 30.33 -2.52 -6.74
N GLN A 41 29.99 -3.52 -7.57
CA GLN A 41 28.76 -3.50 -8.38
C GLN A 41 27.51 -3.54 -7.51
N TYR A 42 27.49 -4.32 -6.43
CA TYR A 42 26.34 -4.37 -5.52
C TYR A 42 26.25 -3.08 -4.68
N ALA A 43 27.37 -2.50 -4.28
CA ALA A 43 27.42 -1.20 -3.60
C ALA A 43 26.89 -0.06 -4.48
N ALA A 44 27.25 -0.05 -5.77
CA ALA A 44 26.69 0.89 -6.75
C ALA A 44 25.21 0.61 -7.06
N TYR A 45 24.78 -0.66 -7.05
CA TYR A 45 23.39 -1.03 -7.33
C TYR A 45 22.42 -0.60 -6.21
N ARG A 46 22.85 -0.56 -4.95
CA ARG A 46 21.99 -0.15 -3.82
C ARG A 46 21.84 1.37 -3.66
N THR A 47 22.62 2.21 -4.35
CA THR A 47 22.55 3.67 -4.17
C THR A 47 21.17 4.27 -4.49
N PRO A 48 20.44 3.85 -5.55
CA PRO A 48 19.12 4.43 -5.86
C PRO A 48 18.05 4.11 -4.81
N CYS A 49 18.24 3.07 -3.99
CA CYS A 49 17.28 2.69 -2.95
C CYS A 49 17.53 3.38 -1.61
N GLN A 50 18.64 4.11 -1.44
CA GLN A 50 18.97 4.77 -0.17
C GLN A 50 18.21 6.09 0.02
N ALA A 51 17.89 6.39 1.27
CA ALA A 51 17.47 7.74 1.64
C ALA A 51 18.60 8.74 1.37
N ALA A 52 18.26 9.95 0.91
CA ALA A 52 19.26 10.96 0.55
C ALA A 52 20.25 11.29 1.69
N GLU A 53 19.81 11.21 2.94
CA GLU A 53 20.64 11.42 4.13
C GLU A 53 21.67 10.31 4.37
N LYS A 54 21.43 9.10 3.83
CA LYS A 54 22.32 7.93 3.96
C LYS A 54 23.30 7.78 2.80
N LEU A 55 23.13 8.53 1.70
CA LEU A 55 23.97 8.37 0.51
C LEU A 55 25.45 8.66 0.78
N GLU A 56 25.76 9.66 1.61
CA GLU A 56 27.14 9.98 2.02
C GLU A 56 27.82 8.85 2.83
N GLN A 57 27.03 7.94 3.42
CA GLN A 57 27.54 6.77 4.15
C GLN A 57 27.82 5.57 3.23
N VAL A 58 27.24 5.57 2.03
CA VAL A 58 27.34 4.47 1.05
C VAL A 58 28.30 4.83 -0.09
N ILE A 59 28.31 6.10 -0.52
CA ILE A 59 29.20 6.63 -1.55
C ILE A 59 30.32 7.40 -0.85
N ASP A 60 31.31 6.65 -0.37
CA ASP A 60 32.50 7.23 0.24
C ASP A 60 33.56 7.59 -0.82
N THR A 61 34.63 8.26 -0.38
CA THR A 61 35.73 8.66 -1.27
C THR A 61 36.42 7.45 -1.89
N ASN A 62 36.52 6.33 -1.16
CA ASN A 62 37.18 5.12 -1.66
C ASN A 62 36.42 4.56 -2.87
N LEU A 63 35.09 4.55 -2.81
CA LEU A 63 34.24 4.15 -3.92
C LEU A 63 34.42 5.08 -5.11
N LEU A 64 34.52 6.40 -4.91
CA LEU A 64 34.72 7.37 -6.00
C LEU A 64 36.10 7.34 -6.65
N TYR A 65 37.12 6.82 -5.95
CA TYR A 65 38.47 6.64 -6.52
C TYR A 65 38.64 5.35 -7.33
N VAL A 66 37.65 4.45 -7.36
CA VAL A 66 37.73 3.23 -8.17
C VAL A 66 37.67 3.59 -9.65
N THR A 67 38.74 3.25 -10.37
CA THR A 67 38.89 3.56 -11.81
C THR A 67 38.44 2.43 -12.73
N ILE A 68 38.32 1.20 -12.21
CA ILE A 68 37.91 0.01 -12.98
C ILE A 68 36.93 -0.86 -12.16
N PRO A 69 35.63 -0.90 -12.51
CA PRO A 69 34.96 0.05 -13.41
C PRO A 69 35.02 1.48 -12.85
N PRO A 70 34.90 2.54 -13.67
CA PRO A 70 34.94 3.92 -13.20
C PRO A 70 33.64 4.25 -12.46
N THR A 71 33.55 3.85 -11.20
CA THR A 71 32.34 3.93 -10.36
C THR A 71 31.83 5.35 -10.20
N ALA A 72 32.73 6.34 -10.09
CA ALA A 72 32.37 7.75 -9.98
C ALA A 72 31.47 8.21 -11.13
N ASP A 73 31.68 7.70 -12.35
CA ASP A 73 30.86 8.01 -13.52
C ASP A 73 29.39 7.59 -13.33
N PHE A 74 29.09 6.65 -12.42
CA PHE A 74 27.75 6.10 -12.23
C PHE A 74 27.11 6.42 -10.87
N VAL A 75 27.90 6.76 -9.83
CA VAL A 75 27.35 6.92 -8.48
C VAL A 75 27.43 8.34 -7.91
N GLU A 76 28.30 9.21 -8.42
CA GLU A 76 28.54 10.51 -7.78
C GLU A 76 27.32 11.45 -7.85
N SER A 77 26.60 11.42 -8.97
CA SER A 77 25.38 12.20 -9.21
C SER A 77 24.28 11.96 -8.17
N PHE A 78 24.20 10.76 -7.58
CA PHE A 78 23.21 10.44 -6.54
C PHE A 78 23.37 11.33 -5.30
N LEU A 79 24.60 11.72 -4.94
CA LEU A 79 24.85 12.60 -3.79
C LEU A 79 24.17 13.98 -3.95
N GLY A 80 23.96 14.43 -5.19
CA GLY A 80 23.20 15.65 -5.51
C GLY A 80 21.72 15.59 -5.10
N SER A 81 21.16 14.39 -4.88
CA SER A 81 19.75 14.17 -4.51
C SER A 81 19.35 14.93 -3.24
N LYS A 82 20.26 15.08 -2.27
CA LYS A 82 20.01 15.82 -1.02
C LYS A 82 19.64 17.29 -1.30
N ALA A 83 20.36 17.94 -2.20
CA ALA A 83 20.06 19.31 -2.62
C ALA A 83 18.71 19.39 -3.33
N HIS A 84 18.42 18.46 -4.24
CA HIS A 84 17.15 18.38 -4.96
C HIS A 84 15.94 18.15 -4.04
N VAL A 85 16.05 17.28 -3.05
CA VAL A 85 14.99 17.04 -2.07
C VAL A 85 14.65 18.32 -1.32
N LEU A 86 15.66 19.06 -0.84
CA LEU A 86 15.45 20.32 -0.12
C LEU A 86 14.79 21.38 -1.01
N VAL A 87 15.18 21.49 -2.29
CA VAL A 87 14.51 22.37 -3.26
C VAL A 87 13.05 21.96 -3.41
N ARG A 88 12.78 20.67 -3.55
CA ARG A 88 11.44 20.14 -3.82
C ARG A 88 10.44 20.45 -2.71
N ILE A 89 10.90 20.47 -1.46
CA ILE A 89 10.09 20.77 -0.26
C ILE A 89 10.22 22.23 0.20
N GLY A 90 10.99 23.07 -0.51
CA GLY A 90 11.11 24.50 -0.24
C GLY A 90 11.88 24.86 1.04
N ARG A 91 12.85 24.04 1.47
CA ARG A 91 13.68 24.33 2.66
C ARG A 91 14.88 25.20 2.29
N TRP A 92 14.60 26.45 1.90
CA TRP A 92 15.56 27.39 1.32
C TRP A 92 16.74 27.69 2.26
N GLU A 93 16.47 27.97 3.54
CA GLU A 93 17.50 28.31 4.52
C GLU A 93 18.45 27.15 4.80
N GLU A 94 18.00 25.91 4.66
CA GLU A 94 18.85 24.74 4.86
C GLU A 94 19.75 24.45 3.67
N ILE A 95 19.27 24.74 2.46
CA ILE A 95 20.12 24.72 1.26
C ILE A 95 21.30 25.68 1.43
N LEU A 96 21.06 26.88 1.99
CA LEU A 96 22.14 27.84 2.26
C LEU A 96 23.15 27.35 3.30
N ARG A 97 22.77 26.42 4.18
CA ARG A 97 23.66 25.81 5.18
C ARG A 97 24.41 24.58 4.67
N LEU A 98 24.01 23.99 3.54
CA LEU A 98 24.75 22.89 2.94
C LEU A 98 26.20 23.30 2.72
N GLN A 99 27.15 22.45 3.13
CA GLN A 99 28.56 22.70 2.88
C GLN A 99 28.94 22.20 1.49
N LEU A 100 29.83 22.92 0.81
CA LEU A 100 30.43 22.39 -0.42
C LEU A 100 31.45 21.31 -0.07
N PRO A 101 31.58 20.24 -0.87
CA PRO A 101 32.59 19.22 -0.67
C PRO A 101 34.01 19.81 -0.69
N THR A 102 34.88 19.35 0.22
CA THR A 102 36.30 19.81 0.28
C THR A 102 37.03 19.55 -1.03
N ASN A 103 36.75 18.42 -1.70
CA ASN A 103 37.30 18.10 -3.00
C ASN A 103 36.24 18.27 -4.11
N CYS A 104 36.03 19.51 -4.54
CA CYS A 104 35.07 19.83 -5.61
C CYS A 104 35.39 19.15 -6.96
N SER A 105 36.62 18.67 -7.20
CA SER A 105 36.97 18.00 -8.45
C SER A 105 36.41 16.57 -8.53
N ILE A 106 36.39 15.86 -7.40
CA ILE A 106 35.82 14.51 -7.30
C ILE A 106 34.30 14.58 -7.16
N TYR A 107 33.82 15.53 -6.36
CA TYR A 107 32.40 15.72 -6.10
C TYR A 107 31.82 16.82 -7.01
N CYS A 108 32.18 16.81 -8.30
CA CYS A 108 31.89 17.90 -9.21
C CYS A 108 30.39 18.06 -9.46
N VAL A 109 29.62 16.97 -9.54
CA VAL A 109 28.17 17.00 -9.73
C VAL A 109 27.47 17.42 -8.45
N THR A 110 27.91 16.90 -7.30
CA THR A 110 27.41 17.32 -5.98
C THR A 110 27.61 18.82 -5.79
N THR A 111 28.79 19.33 -6.15
CA THR A 111 29.13 20.76 -6.08
C THR A 111 28.19 21.58 -6.97
N ALA A 112 28.02 21.19 -8.23
CA ALA A 112 27.12 21.85 -9.16
C ALA A 112 25.66 21.83 -8.66
N SER A 113 25.19 20.68 -8.16
CA SER A 113 23.83 20.49 -7.62
C SER A 113 23.54 21.39 -6.41
N ILE A 114 24.50 21.52 -5.48
CA ILE A 114 24.37 22.42 -4.32
C ILE A 114 24.34 23.88 -4.76
N LEU A 115 25.18 24.27 -5.74
CA LEU A 115 25.20 25.64 -6.26
C LEU A 115 23.90 25.99 -6.99
N TYR A 116 23.36 25.08 -7.80
CA TYR A 116 22.04 25.22 -8.41
C TYR A 116 20.95 25.45 -7.35
N ALA A 117 20.89 24.58 -6.34
CA ALA A 117 19.92 24.68 -5.27
C ALA A 117 20.05 26.01 -4.51
N ARG A 118 21.29 26.46 -4.22
CA ARG A 118 21.55 27.76 -3.58
C ARG A 118 21.06 28.93 -4.44
N GLY A 119 21.28 28.89 -5.75
CA GLY A 119 20.77 29.90 -6.67
C GLY A 119 19.24 30.01 -6.60
N LEU A 120 18.54 28.87 -6.57
CA LEU A 120 17.09 28.85 -6.39
C LEU A 120 16.65 29.36 -5.01
N ALA A 121 17.35 28.96 -3.95
CA ALA A 121 17.04 29.39 -2.58
C ALA A 121 17.19 30.91 -2.43
N LEU A 122 18.31 31.48 -2.89
CA LEU A 122 18.56 32.92 -2.88
C LEU A 122 17.51 33.67 -3.71
N SER A 123 17.19 33.16 -4.90
CA SER A 123 16.14 33.71 -5.76
C SER A 123 14.78 33.72 -5.05
N ALA A 124 14.38 32.60 -4.45
CA ALA A 124 13.13 32.49 -3.70
C ALA A 124 13.09 33.43 -2.50
N LEU A 125 14.20 33.59 -1.77
CA LEU A 125 14.31 34.50 -0.62
C LEU A 125 14.40 35.98 -1.02
N GLY A 126 14.37 36.31 -2.32
CA GLY A 126 14.44 37.69 -2.81
C GLY A 126 15.85 38.29 -2.79
N GLN A 127 16.88 37.48 -2.53
CA GLN A 127 18.29 37.87 -2.54
C GLN A 127 18.84 37.80 -3.98
N ILE A 128 18.31 38.67 -4.84
CA ILE A 128 18.55 38.64 -6.29
C ILE A 128 20.02 38.84 -6.66
N PRO A 129 20.76 39.84 -6.12
CA PRO A 129 22.17 40.03 -6.47
C PRO A 129 23.03 38.81 -6.13
N GLU A 130 22.77 38.19 -4.98
CA GLU A 130 23.46 36.98 -4.53
C GLU A 130 23.09 35.78 -5.40
N ALA A 131 21.82 35.65 -5.80
CA ALA A 131 21.37 34.60 -6.72
C ALA A 131 22.06 34.70 -8.09
N GLU A 132 22.19 35.91 -8.65
CA GLU A 132 22.92 36.15 -9.91
C GLU A 132 24.42 35.82 -9.79
N ALA A 133 25.04 36.16 -8.64
CA ALA A 133 26.43 35.80 -8.38
C ALA A 133 26.61 34.28 -8.30
N VAL A 134 25.73 33.58 -7.57
CA VAL A 134 25.78 32.11 -7.45
C VAL A 134 25.47 31.43 -8.78
N GLN A 135 24.57 31.97 -9.61
CA GLN A 135 24.28 31.44 -10.94
C GLN A 135 25.54 31.38 -11.81
N LYS A 136 26.37 32.44 -11.80
CA LYS A 136 27.65 32.44 -12.53
C LYS A 136 28.63 31.39 -12.02
N VAL A 137 28.69 31.19 -10.70
CA VAL A 137 29.53 30.15 -10.08
C VAL A 137 29.01 28.75 -10.44
N PHE A 138 27.70 28.55 -10.43
CA PHE A 138 27.05 27.31 -10.88
C PHE A 138 27.36 27.01 -12.35
N GLU A 139 27.27 28.00 -13.24
CA GLU A 139 27.59 27.83 -14.66
C GLU A 139 29.04 27.37 -14.87
N ALA A 140 29.99 27.96 -14.13
CA ALA A 140 31.38 27.53 -14.17
C ALA A 140 31.57 26.10 -13.63
N ALA A 141 30.92 25.76 -12.50
CA ALA A 141 30.98 24.41 -11.94
C ALA A 141 30.39 23.36 -12.88
N ARG A 142 29.24 23.66 -13.51
CA ARG A 142 28.62 22.81 -14.53
C ARG A 142 29.56 22.58 -15.72
N ALA A 143 30.21 23.62 -16.21
CA ALA A 143 31.14 23.52 -17.34
C ALA A 143 32.38 22.65 -17.03
N ALA A 144 32.71 22.48 -15.75
CA ALA A 144 33.81 21.62 -15.29
C ALA A 144 33.43 20.14 -15.12
N VAL A 145 32.12 19.80 -15.18
CA VAL A 145 31.66 18.41 -15.05
C VAL A 145 32.06 17.60 -16.31
N PRO A 146 32.79 16.49 -16.18
CA PRO A 146 33.16 15.67 -17.33
C PRO A 146 31.95 15.03 -18.02
N THR A 147 32.02 14.88 -19.35
CA THR A 147 30.93 14.28 -20.15
C THR A 147 30.77 12.77 -19.96
N SER A 148 31.70 12.11 -19.26
CA SER A 148 31.61 10.69 -18.93
C SER A 148 30.63 10.41 -17.79
N LEU A 149 30.39 11.39 -16.92
CA LEU A 149 29.51 11.21 -15.77
C LEU A 149 28.06 11.07 -16.21
N LEU A 150 27.40 10.10 -15.61
CA LEU A 150 26.00 9.79 -15.79
C LEU A 150 25.20 10.20 -14.55
N ASN A 151 23.98 10.66 -14.78
CA ASN A 151 23.02 10.85 -13.71
C ASN A 151 22.39 9.50 -13.35
N SER A 152 21.58 9.01 -14.28
CA SER A 152 20.90 7.72 -14.25
C SER A 152 21.04 7.13 -15.64
N ILE A 153 21.39 5.85 -15.78
CA ILE A 153 21.68 5.27 -17.11
C ILE A 153 20.42 5.35 -18.00
N PRO A 154 20.49 5.86 -19.24
CA PRO A 154 21.69 6.31 -20.00
C PRO A 154 21.91 7.83 -20.05
N CYS A 155 21.26 8.61 -19.18
CA CYS A 155 21.31 10.08 -19.14
C CYS A 155 22.68 10.60 -18.68
N LYS A 156 23.27 11.49 -19.48
CA LYS A 156 24.51 12.19 -19.11
C LYS A 156 24.22 13.33 -18.15
N GLU A 157 25.09 13.51 -17.16
CA GLU A 157 24.90 14.54 -16.15
C GLU A 157 24.95 15.97 -16.75
N VAL A 158 25.79 16.18 -17.77
CA VAL A 158 25.90 17.47 -18.44
C VAL A 158 24.58 17.95 -19.07
N ASP A 159 23.74 17.02 -19.52
CA ASP A 159 22.42 17.32 -20.09
C ASP A 159 21.41 17.65 -18.98
N VAL A 160 21.46 16.91 -17.87
CA VAL A 160 20.64 17.14 -16.67
C VAL A 160 20.93 18.52 -16.05
N LEU A 161 22.21 18.88 -15.91
CA LEU A 161 22.59 20.22 -15.44
C LEU A 161 22.25 21.33 -16.46
N GLY A 162 22.04 20.98 -17.73
CA GLY A 162 21.45 21.89 -18.72
C GLY A 162 20.01 22.28 -18.39
N VAL A 163 19.20 21.32 -17.94
CA VAL A 163 17.85 21.57 -17.42
C VAL A 163 17.91 22.44 -16.17
N ALA A 164 18.84 22.14 -15.25
CA ALA A 164 19.06 22.92 -14.03
C ALA A 164 19.36 24.40 -14.33
N LEU A 165 20.24 24.67 -15.29
CA LEU A 165 20.56 26.03 -15.72
C LEU A 165 19.34 26.78 -16.24
N ALA A 166 18.56 26.16 -17.12
CA ALA A 166 17.38 26.78 -17.70
C ALA A 166 16.29 27.02 -16.65
N MET A 167 16.12 26.08 -15.71
CA MET A 167 15.18 26.19 -14.60
C MET A 167 15.56 27.29 -13.60
N LEU A 168 16.84 27.41 -13.25
CA LEU A 168 17.36 28.48 -12.39
C LEU A 168 17.18 29.84 -13.06
N ALA A 169 17.57 29.97 -14.34
CA ALA A 169 17.43 31.21 -15.08
C ALA A 169 15.97 31.69 -15.14
N GLY A 170 15.04 30.78 -15.45
CA GLY A 170 13.62 31.11 -15.55
C GLY A 170 13.01 31.55 -14.23
N GLN A 171 13.31 30.84 -13.13
CA GLN A 171 12.82 31.23 -11.80
C GLN A 171 13.47 32.53 -11.30
N LEU A 172 14.74 32.76 -11.59
CA LEU A 172 15.42 34.01 -11.22
C LEU A 172 14.82 35.21 -11.95
N GLU A 173 14.58 35.10 -13.25
CA GLU A 173 13.90 36.15 -14.02
C GLU A 173 12.48 36.43 -13.50
N TYR A 174 11.77 35.40 -13.04
CA TYR A 174 10.45 35.59 -12.42
C TYR A 174 10.55 36.45 -11.17
N ARG A 175 11.55 36.18 -10.32
CA ARG A 175 11.79 36.92 -9.07
C ARG A 175 12.33 38.33 -9.27
N LYS A 176 12.95 38.59 -10.43
CA LYS A 176 13.31 39.93 -10.91
C LYS A 176 12.10 40.74 -11.40
N GLY A 177 10.94 40.12 -11.54
CA GLY A 177 9.73 40.75 -12.10
C GLY A 177 9.66 40.70 -13.63
N ASN A 178 10.60 40.03 -14.29
CA ASN A 178 10.65 39.90 -15.75
C ASN A 178 9.78 38.72 -16.22
N TYR A 179 8.48 38.79 -15.96
CA TYR A 179 7.57 37.64 -16.09
C TYR A 179 7.51 37.03 -17.49
N ASP A 180 7.53 37.83 -18.55
CA ASP A 180 7.49 37.30 -19.93
C ASP A 180 8.76 36.53 -20.28
N THR A 181 9.92 37.06 -19.90
CA THR A 181 11.22 36.39 -20.02
C THR A 181 11.25 35.11 -19.18
N ALA A 182 10.74 35.16 -17.96
CA ALA A 182 10.68 34.01 -17.07
C ALA A 182 9.85 32.86 -17.65
N PHE A 183 8.61 33.15 -18.05
CA PHE A 183 7.71 32.14 -18.61
C PHE A 183 8.19 31.60 -19.95
N SER A 184 8.76 32.44 -20.83
CA SER A 184 9.36 31.97 -22.08
C SER A 184 10.57 31.07 -21.84
N THR A 185 11.43 31.42 -20.87
CA THR A 185 12.60 30.60 -20.48
C THR A 185 12.15 29.26 -19.89
N LEU A 186 11.18 29.25 -18.98
CA LEU A 186 10.66 28.01 -18.37
C LEU A 186 9.95 27.11 -19.39
N ARG A 187 9.21 27.66 -20.36
CA ARG A 187 8.64 26.86 -21.45
C ARG A 187 9.74 26.21 -22.30
N ARG A 188 10.79 26.96 -22.62
CA ARG A 188 11.96 26.41 -23.34
C ARG A 188 12.73 25.38 -22.52
N ALA A 189 12.75 25.49 -21.20
CA ALA A 189 13.42 24.54 -20.30
C ALA A 189 12.74 23.16 -20.28
N ILE A 190 11.47 23.06 -20.70
CA ILE A 190 10.75 21.79 -20.86
C ILE A 190 11.33 20.96 -22.02
N GLU A 191 11.78 21.59 -23.11
CA GLU A 191 12.30 20.87 -24.28
C GLU A 191 13.54 20.00 -23.96
N PRO A 192 14.61 20.52 -23.32
CA PRO A 192 15.73 19.68 -22.93
C PRO A 192 15.36 18.66 -21.85
N GLU A 193 14.43 18.97 -20.93
CA GLU A 193 13.90 17.98 -19.97
C GLU A 193 13.24 16.80 -20.71
N ASP A 194 12.35 17.09 -21.65
CA ASP A 194 11.64 16.09 -22.44
C ASP A 194 12.58 15.31 -23.38
N ALA A 195 13.70 15.91 -23.78
CA ALA A 195 14.71 15.28 -24.63
C ALA A 195 15.62 14.29 -23.86
N LEU A 196 15.62 14.33 -22.52
CA LEU A 196 16.38 13.36 -21.73
C LEU A 196 15.90 11.93 -22.04
N PRO A 197 16.82 10.96 -22.17
CA PRO A 197 16.46 9.56 -22.29
C PRO A 197 15.59 9.10 -21.12
N TYR A 198 14.77 8.08 -21.37
CA TYR A 198 14.11 7.39 -20.26
C TYR A 198 15.17 6.72 -19.37
N SER A 199 15.13 6.99 -18.08
CA SER A 199 15.96 6.33 -17.07
C SER A 199 15.16 6.12 -15.79
N ASP A 200 15.56 5.09 -15.04
CA ASP A 200 15.05 4.77 -13.73
C ASP A 200 16.21 4.68 -12.73
N PRO A 201 16.31 5.59 -11.75
CA PRO A 201 15.35 6.65 -11.44
C PRO A 201 15.30 7.78 -12.49
N PRO A 202 14.22 8.59 -12.50
CA PRO A 202 14.14 9.76 -13.36
C PRO A 202 15.31 10.71 -13.07
N PRO A 203 16.00 11.23 -14.11
CA PRO A 203 17.23 11.98 -13.94
C PRO A 203 16.97 13.39 -13.38
N TRP A 204 15.71 13.86 -13.48
CA TRP A 204 15.28 15.17 -13.03
C TRP A 204 14.12 15.05 -12.04
N MET A 205 14.37 15.39 -10.77
CA MET A 205 13.45 15.13 -9.66
C MET A 205 12.28 16.15 -9.57
N GLN A 206 12.52 17.41 -9.91
CA GLN A 206 11.53 18.48 -9.87
C GLN A 206 11.18 18.92 -11.30
N PRO A 207 10.09 18.41 -11.90
CA PRO A 207 9.77 18.75 -13.29
C PRO A 207 9.65 20.25 -13.49
N VAL A 208 10.16 20.75 -14.62
CA VAL A 208 10.09 22.19 -14.96
C VAL A 208 8.62 22.61 -15.04
N ARG A 209 7.75 21.72 -15.54
CA ARG A 209 6.30 21.91 -15.58
C ARG A 209 5.69 22.26 -14.22
N HIS A 210 6.21 21.71 -13.12
CA HIS A 210 5.68 22.04 -11.80
C HIS A 210 6.01 23.46 -11.37
N ALA A 211 7.25 23.88 -11.60
CA ALA A 211 7.67 25.25 -11.30
C ALA A 211 6.91 26.24 -12.18
N LEU A 212 6.82 25.97 -13.49
CA LEU A 212 6.06 26.78 -14.43
C LEU A 212 4.58 26.89 -14.03
N GLY A 213 3.91 25.77 -13.77
CA GLY A 213 2.50 25.74 -13.38
C GLY A 213 2.22 26.49 -12.08
N GLY A 214 3.13 26.37 -11.10
CA GLY A 214 3.05 27.12 -9.84
C GLY A 214 3.16 28.63 -10.05
N LEU A 215 4.15 29.08 -10.80
CA LEU A 215 4.36 30.50 -11.10
C LEU A 215 3.22 31.10 -11.96
N LEU A 216 2.64 30.31 -12.87
CA LEU A 216 1.47 30.72 -13.64
C LEU A 216 0.24 30.92 -12.73
N LEU A 217 0.03 30.03 -11.75
CA LEU A 217 -1.06 30.17 -10.77
C LEU A 217 -0.88 31.39 -9.86
N GLU A 218 0.35 31.74 -9.50
CA GLU A 218 0.65 32.97 -8.74
C GLU A 218 0.25 34.23 -9.52
N GLN A 219 0.47 34.24 -10.84
CA GLN A 219 0.06 35.34 -11.73
C GLN A 219 -1.39 35.22 -12.22
N ASN A 220 -2.19 34.34 -11.62
CA ASN A 220 -3.57 34.05 -12.00
C ASN A 220 -3.76 33.65 -13.49
N ARG A 221 -2.71 33.12 -14.14
CA ARG A 221 -2.74 32.57 -15.51
C ARG A 221 -3.26 31.13 -15.50
N VAL A 222 -4.47 30.96 -14.97
CA VAL A 222 -5.06 29.65 -14.63
C VAL A 222 -5.16 28.72 -15.84
N GLY A 223 -5.59 29.22 -17.00
CA GLY A 223 -5.75 28.40 -18.20
C GLY A 223 -4.44 27.80 -18.72
N GLU A 224 -3.33 28.53 -18.61
CA GLU A 224 -2.01 28.03 -19.00
C GLU A 224 -1.45 27.05 -17.96
N ALA A 225 -1.66 27.33 -16.67
CA ALA A 225 -1.29 26.40 -15.62
C ALA A 225 -2.03 25.06 -15.77
N GLU A 226 -3.32 25.10 -16.10
CA GLU A 226 -4.14 23.91 -16.35
C GLU A 226 -3.56 23.04 -17.47
N ALA A 227 -3.13 23.65 -18.58
CA ALA A 227 -2.50 22.93 -19.69
C ALA A 227 -1.20 22.25 -19.26
N VAL A 228 -0.34 22.97 -18.53
CA VAL A 228 0.95 22.45 -18.05
C VAL A 228 0.77 21.27 -17.08
N PHE A 229 -0.18 21.37 -16.12
CA PHE A 229 -0.44 20.26 -15.20
C PHE A 229 -1.13 19.08 -15.88
N ARG A 230 -1.96 19.29 -16.91
CA ARG A 230 -2.51 18.18 -17.71
C ARG A 230 -1.43 17.44 -18.48
N GLU A 231 -0.43 18.13 -19.02
CA GLU A 231 0.71 17.48 -19.66
C GLU A 231 1.50 16.64 -18.66
N ASP A 232 1.86 17.21 -17.50
CA ASP A 232 2.61 16.51 -16.45
C ASP A 232 1.93 15.20 -16.00
N LEU A 233 0.60 15.25 -15.81
CA LEU A 233 -0.21 14.10 -15.42
C LEU A 233 -0.53 13.15 -16.59
N GLY A 234 -0.11 13.46 -17.82
CA GLY A 234 -0.41 12.66 -19.02
C GLY A 234 -1.87 12.67 -19.45
N MET A 235 -2.62 13.70 -19.08
CA MET A 235 -4.02 13.92 -19.48
C MET A 235 -4.14 14.67 -20.81
N ALA A 236 -3.05 15.22 -21.34
CA ALA A 236 -3.00 15.83 -22.66
C ALA A 236 -2.97 14.75 -23.77
N ARG A 237 -3.80 14.91 -24.81
CA ARG A 237 -4.02 13.88 -25.86
C ARG A 237 -2.74 13.44 -26.56
N ASP A 238 -1.82 14.36 -26.80
CA ASP A 238 -0.59 14.11 -27.57
C ASP A 238 0.64 13.91 -26.67
N PHE A 239 0.45 13.83 -25.35
CA PHE A 239 1.57 13.66 -24.43
C PHE A 239 1.96 12.17 -24.29
N PRO A 240 3.25 11.81 -24.49
CA PRO A 240 3.67 10.42 -24.42
C PRO A 240 3.39 9.82 -23.04
N ARG A 241 2.62 8.72 -22.97
CA ARG A 241 2.30 8.03 -21.70
C ARG A 241 3.52 7.69 -20.86
N ARG A 242 4.65 7.36 -21.49
CA ARG A 242 5.92 7.04 -20.79
C ARG A 242 6.50 8.22 -19.98
N ARG A 243 6.03 9.45 -20.22
CA ARG A 243 6.45 10.66 -19.52
C ARG A 243 5.42 11.12 -18.47
N ALA A 244 4.24 10.50 -18.46
CA ALA A 244 3.14 10.87 -17.58
C ALA A 244 3.41 10.45 -16.13
N LYS A 245 3.12 11.33 -15.18
CA LYS A 245 3.22 11.03 -13.74
C LYS A 245 1.82 11.03 -13.12
N LEU A 246 1.00 10.04 -13.47
CA LEU A 246 -0.45 9.98 -13.23
C LEU A 246 -0.88 10.34 -11.80
N ASN A 247 -0.19 9.82 -10.78
CA ASN A 247 -0.52 10.06 -9.38
C ASN A 247 0.42 11.07 -8.69
N ASN A 248 1.08 11.93 -9.46
CA ASN A 248 1.98 12.91 -8.87
C ASN A 248 1.22 13.93 -8.01
N VAL A 249 1.56 13.99 -6.72
CA VAL A 249 0.86 14.85 -5.76
C VAL A 249 0.88 16.34 -6.11
N TRP A 250 1.98 16.84 -6.66
CA TRP A 250 2.12 18.25 -7.03
C TRP A 250 1.33 18.57 -8.30
N GLY A 251 1.38 17.69 -9.30
CA GLY A 251 0.56 17.81 -10.51
C GLY A 251 -0.93 17.77 -10.19
N LEU A 252 -1.37 16.79 -9.40
CA LEU A 252 -2.78 16.64 -8.98
C LEU A 252 -3.28 17.83 -8.16
N ARG A 253 -2.46 18.35 -7.24
CA ARG A 253 -2.80 19.55 -6.46
C ARG A 253 -2.90 20.78 -7.35
N GLY A 254 -1.93 20.98 -8.24
CA GLY A 254 -1.91 22.10 -9.18
C GLY A 254 -3.11 22.09 -10.12
N LEU A 255 -3.43 20.93 -10.69
CA LEU A 255 -4.59 20.78 -11.59
C LEU A 255 -5.92 21.00 -10.85
N TYR A 256 -6.05 20.48 -9.62
CA TYR A 256 -7.25 20.69 -8.82
C TYR A 256 -7.47 22.18 -8.49
N GLU A 257 -6.41 22.90 -8.15
CA GLU A 257 -6.48 24.35 -7.95
C GLU A 257 -6.92 25.06 -9.22
N CYS A 258 -6.40 24.66 -10.38
CA CYS A 258 -6.83 25.21 -11.67
C CYS A 258 -8.32 25.00 -11.92
N PHE A 259 -8.84 23.79 -11.68
CA PHE A 259 -10.26 23.49 -11.84
C PHE A 259 -11.14 24.27 -10.87
N THR A 260 -10.73 24.37 -9.61
CA THR A 260 -11.46 25.12 -8.59
C THR A 260 -11.54 26.60 -8.93
N ARG A 261 -10.43 27.23 -9.32
CA ARG A 261 -10.40 28.65 -9.74
C ARG A 261 -11.18 28.90 -11.03
N SER A 262 -11.23 27.92 -11.92
CA SER A 262 -11.97 28.03 -13.20
C SER A 262 -13.45 27.68 -13.08
N GLY A 263 -13.95 27.28 -11.90
CA GLY A 263 -15.33 26.84 -11.70
C GLY A 263 -15.67 25.48 -12.35
N LYS A 264 -14.66 24.69 -12.72
CA LYS A 264 -14.79 23.35 -13.33
C LYS A 264 -15.03 22.29 -12.26
N VAL A 265 -16.22 22.33 -11.67
CA VAL A 265 -16.56 21.54 -10.47
C VAL A 265 -16.52 20.03 -10.74
N ASP A 266 -17.04 19.59 -11.88
CA ASP A 266 -17.09 18.17 -12.22
C ASP A 266 -15.69 17.58 -12.43
N GLU A 267 -14.80 18.33 -13.10
CA GLU A 267 -13.40 17.94 -13.28
C GLU A 267 -12.61 17.99 -11.97
N ALA A 268 -12.87 18.97 -11.10
CA ALA A 268 -12.27 19.02 -9.77
C ALA A 268 -12.67 17.80 -8.93
N LEU A 269 -13.96 17.44 -8.94
CA LEU A 269 -14.50 16.25 -8.26
C LEU A 269 -13.88 14.97 -8.82
N PHE A 270 -13.72 14.87 -10.14
CA PHE A 270 -13.15 13.69 -10.81
C PHE A 270 -11.74 13.36 -10.33
N ILE A 271 -10.86 14.36 -10.16
CA ILE A 271 -9.48 14.13 -9.69
C ILE A 271 -9.33 14.21 -8.16
N GLN A 272 -10.39 14.58 -7.44
CA GLN A 272 -10.34 14.85 -6.00
C GLN A 272 -9.84 13.65 -5.20
N SER A 273 -10.36 12.45 -5.48
CA SER A 273 -9.98 11.24 -4.75
C SER A 273 -8.51 10.86 -4.96
N SER A 274 -8.00 10.97 -6.19
CA SER A 274 -6.58 10.72 -6.49
C SER A 274 -5.68 11.75 -5.81
N ARG A 275 -6.07 13.04 -5.85
CA ARG A 275 -5.38 14.12 -5.14
C ARG A 275 -5.33 13.86 -3.64
N ASP A 276 -6.46 13.50 -3.03
CA ASP A 276 -6.56 13.28 -1.58
C ASP A 276 -5.75 12.08 -1.12
N ALA A 277 -5.75 10.99 -1.91
CA ALA A 277 -4.89 9.85 -1.67
C ALA A 277 -3.40 10.23 -1.74
N ALA A 278 -2.98 10.96 -2.78
CA ALA A 278 -1.60 11.41 -2.95
C ALA A 278 -1.17 12.43 -1.87
N LEU A 279 -2.09 13.27 -1.38
CA LEU A 279 -1.83 14.21 -0.28
C LEU A 279 -1.71 13.50 1.07
N ALA A 280 -2.43 12.40 1.28
CA ALA A 280 -2.41 11.65 2.54
C ALA A 280 -1.06 10.97 2.81
N SER A 281 -0.26 10.73 1.76
CA SER A 281 1.08 10.15 1.85
C SER A 281 2.21 11.18 2.02
N VAL A 282 1.91 12.48 2.14
CA VAL A 282 2.94 13.52 2.27
C VAL A 282 3.25 13.82 3.74
N ASP A 283 4.52 13.76 4.10
CA ASP A 283 5.01 14.04 5.47
C ASP A 283 5.12 15.54 5.80
N VAL A 284 5.05 16.40 4.78
CA VAL A 284 5.17 17.85 4.85
C VAL A 284 3.94 18.52 4.26
N VAL A 285 3.50 19.63 4.85
CA VAL A 285 2.43 20.44 4.26
C VAL A 285 2.92 21.00 2.92
N LEU A 286 2.30 20.57 1.82
CA LEU A 286 2.59 21.13 0.50
C LEU A 286 2.08 22.57 0.41
N LEU A 287 2.97 23.53 0.59
CA LEU A 287 2.73 24.91 0.18
C LEU A 287 2.74 24.99 -1.36
N PRO A 288 2.05 25.96 -2.01
CA PRO A 288 2.31 26.24 -3.41
C PRO A 288 3.82 26.45 -3.53
N GLN A 289 4.46 25.69 -4.43
CA GLN A 289 5.90 25.36 -4.34
C GLN A 289 6.86 26.55 -4.37
N ILE A 290 6.36 27.78 -4.52
CA ILE A 290 7.14 29.00 -4.72
C ILE A 290 6.53 30.22 -3.96
N CYS A 291 5.69 30.03 -2.94
CA CYS A 291 5.28 31.17 -2.09
C CYS A 291 6.36 31.54 -1.05
N SER A 292 7.26 32.44 -1.42
CA SER A 292 8.07 33.25 -0.51
C SER A 292 7.87 34.72 -0.89
N GLY A 293 7.22 35.47 0.00
CA GLY A 293 6.89 36.88 -0.20
C GLY A 293 5.63 37.31 0.57
N THR A 294 5.82 37.67 1.85
CA THR A 294 5.06 38.65 2.66
C THR A 294 3.52 38.63 2.78
N ASP A 295 2.76 37.83 2.03
CA ASP A 295 1.31 37.67 2.25
C ASP A 295 0.98 36.35 2.95
N LEU A 296 1.54 36.20 4.15
CA LEU A 296 1.06 35.23 5.15
C LEU A 296 -0.37 35.56 5.62
N THR A 297 -0.89 36.75 5.28
CA THR A 297 -2.19 37.25 5.74
C THR A 297 -3.38 36.86 4.85
N PHE A 298 -3.18 36.48 3.59
CA PHE A 298 -4.31 36.14 2.70
C PHE A 298 -4.68 34.64 2.69
N CYS A 299 -3.84 33.77 3.27
CA CYS A 299 -4.16 32.34 3.48
C CYS A 299 -4.35 31.96 4.96
N ALA A 300 -4.22 32.89 5.91
CA ALA A 300 -4.31 32.62 7.35
C ALA A 300 -5.74 32.49 7.91
N GLY A 301 -6.77 32.49 7.07
CA GLY A 301 -8.16 32.56 7.52
C GLY A 301 -8.82 31.26 7.98
N THR A 302 -8.19 30.07 7.91
CA THR A 302 -8.97 28.84 8.23
C THR A 302 -8.27 27.62 8.80
N TYR A 303 -6.95 27.53 8.98
CA TYR A 303 -6.36 26.29 9.50
C TYR A 303 -5.13 26.51 10.40
N ALA A 304 -5.39 27.02 11.61
CA ALA A 304 -4.50 26.83 12.74
C ALA A 304 -4.91 25.54 13.50
N SER A 305 -3.90 24.70 13.77
CA SER A 305 -3.90 23.56 14.71
C SER A 305 -4.96 22.47 14.51
N ILE A 306 -4.70 21.53 13.59
CA ILE A 306 -5.27 20.18 13.69
C ILE A 306 -4.21 19.13 13.25
N THR A 307 -3.63 18.44 14.23
CA THR A 307 -2.88 17.19 14.04
C THR A 307 -3.81 16.08 13.52
N ARG A 308 -3.22 15.10 12.81
CA ARG A 308 -3.78 13.95 12.06
C ARG A 308 -4.95 13.16 12.69
N ALA A 309 -5.31 13.41 13.95
CA ALA A 309 -6.32 12.65 14.69
C ALA A 309 -7.77 13.21 14.65
N GLU A 310 -7.99 14.52 14.41
CA GLU A 310 -9.34 15.11 14.56
C GLU A 310 -10.12 15.28 13.25
N ARG A 311 -9.46 15.27 12.09
CA ARG A 311 -10.14 15.48 10.78
C ARG A 311 -10.97 14.28 10.32
N LEU A 312 -10.58 13.07 10.74
CA LEU A 312 -11.30 11.83 10.41
C LEU A 312 -12.64 11.66 11.16
N LEU A 313 -12.88 12.44 12.22
CA LEU A 313 -14.09 12.34 13.04
C LEU A 313 -15.25 13.25 12.61
N ARG A 314 -15.03 14.23 11.71
CA ARG A 314 -16.06 15.26 11.42
C ARG A 314 -16.72 15.18 10.03
N LEU A 315 -16.23 14.36 9.10
CA LEU A 315 -16.79 14.28 7.73
C LEU A 315 -17.67 13.04 7.45
N GLY A 316 -17.84 12.14 8.41
CA GLY A 316 -18.54 10.86 8.24
C GLY A 316 -20.04 10.85 8.52
N ALA A 317 -20.76 11.97 8.36
CA ALA A 317 -22.20 12.01 8.61
C ALA A 317 -22.96 12.93 7.64
N ARG A 318 -23.31 12.43 6.45
CA ARG A 318 -24.62 12.64 5.79
C ARG A 318 -24.71 11.95 4.41
N ARG A 319 -25.67 11.01 4.34
CA ARG A 319 -26.44 10.50 3.18
C ARG A 319 -25.69 9.96 1.95
N LEU A 320 -25.71 8.63 1.81
CA LEU A 320 -26.40 8.00 0.68
C LEU A 320 -27.01 6.66 1.17
N ALA A 321 -28.32 6.60 1.22
CA ALA A 321 -29.07 5.38 1.41
C ALA A 321 -29.42 4.85 0.02
N LEU A 322 -28.79 3.77 -0.42
CA LEU A 322 -29.25 2.96 -1.55
C LEU A 322 -28.91 1.49 -1.25
N ARG A 323 -29.97 0.68 -1.23
CA ARG A 323 -29.97 -0.77 -1.07
C ARG A 323 -29.07 -1.42 -2.13
N VAL A 324 -28.04 -2.19 -1.73
CA VAL A 324 -27.68 -3.51 -2.29
C VAL A 324 -26.73 -4.23 -1.30
N THR A 325 -27.24 -5.18 -0.50
CA THR A 325 -26.47 -6.39 -0.11
C THR A 325 -27.46 -7.54 0.05
N PRO A 326 -27.57 -8.45 -0.94
CA PRO A 326 -28.24 -9.72 -0.72
C PRO A 326 -27.29 -10.67 0.03
N GLY A 327 -27.69 -11.16 1.21
CA GLY A 327 -27.31 -12.51 1.63
C GLY A 327 -26.38 -12.76 2.83
N LYS A 328 -26.02 -11.79 3.69
CA LYS A 328 -25.39 -12.11 5.00
C LYS A 328 -26.45 -12.50 6.04
N ASN A 329 -27.10 -13.65 5.83
CA ASN A 329 -28.04 -14.21 6.80
C ASN A 329 -27.26 -14.94 7.90
N ALA A 330 -27.25 -14.38 9.11
CA ALA A 330 -26.80 -15.10 10.28
C ALA A 330 -27.96 -15.87 10.91
N VAL A 331 -27.81 -17.18 11.08
CA VAL A 331 -28.75 -17.99 11.87
C VAL A 331 -28.60 -17.69 13.39
N MET A 332 -27.58 -16.91 13.77
CA MET A 332 -27.20 -16.59 15.14
C MET A 332 -27.58 -15.16 15.60
N ALA A 333 -28.69 -14.60 15.13
CA ALA A 333 -29.16 -13.27 15.54
C ALA A 333 -29.49 -13.15 17.06
N ASP A 334 -29.68 -14.27 17.76
CA ASP A 334 -30.11 -14.31 19.17
C ASP A 334 -28.98 -14.27 20.22
N PHE A 335 -27.78 -13.82 19.89
CA PHE A 335 -26.74 -13.56 20.91
C PHE A 335 -27.08 -12.37 21.83
N HIS A 336 -28.08 -11.56 21.46
CA HIS A 336 -28.54 -10.40 22.23
C HIS A 336 -29.12 -10.76 23.61
N ALA A 337 -29.69 -11.96 23.80
CA ALA A 337 -30.42 -12.29 25.02
C ALA A 337 -29.57 -12.97 26.13
N ALA A 338 -28.51 -13.69 25.76
CA ALA A 338 -27.70 -14.43 26.74
C ALA A 338 -26.64 -13.55 27.44
N HIS A 339 -26.09 -12.55 26.76
CA HIS A 339 -24.99 -11.73 27.26
C HIS A 339 -25.40 -10.48 28.04
N VAL A 340 -26.69 -10.11 28.02
CA VAL A 340 -27.22 -8.98 28.80
C VAL A 340 -27.14 -9.22 30.31
N ARG A 341 -26.98 -10.48 30.76
CA ARG A 341 -26.85 -10.81 32.20
C ARG A 341 -25.45 -10.67 32.80
N ASN A 342 -24.37 -10.61 32.00
CA ASN A 342 -22.99 -10.65 32.51
C ASN A 342 -22.16 -9.36 32.30
N GLY A 343 -22.80 -8.23 32.00
CA GLY A 343 -22.13 -6.90 32.06
C GLY A 343 -21.07 -6.59 30.99
N ALA A 344 -20.86 -7.45 29.99
CA ALA A 344 -19.85 -7.25 28.94
C ALA A 344 -20.31 -6.37 27.75
N LEU A 345 -21.59 -6.02 27.67
CA LEU A 345 -22.14 -5.28 26.52
C LEU A 345 -21.75 -3.79 26.40
N PRO A 346 -21.46 -3.01 27.47
CA PRO A 346 -21.07 -1.61 27.31
C PRO A 346 -19.72 -1.41 26.61
N VAL A 347 -18.91 -2.47 26.45
CA VAL A 347 -17.55 -2.39 25.89
C VAL A 347 -17.56 -2.33 24.35
N LEU A 348 -18.58 -2.87 23.68
CA LEU A 348 -18.50 -3.23 22.25
C LEU A 348 -18.70 -2.08 21.24
N LEU A 349 -19.09 -0.89 21.68
CA LEU A 349 -19.22 0.30 20.82
C LEU A 349 -18.32 1.46 21.30
N GLY A 350 -17.32 1.16 22.12
CA GLY A 350 -16.33 2.13 22.60
C GLY A 350 -15.15 2.31 21.63
N LYS A 351 -14.43 3.44 21.76
CA LYS A 351 -13.17 3.70 21.04
C LYS A 351 -12.14 2.58 21.18
N GLU A 352 -12.19 1.81 22.26
CA GLU A 352 -11.29 0.68 22.50
C GLU A 352 -11.58 -0.53 21.61
N SER A 353 -12.85 -0.86 21.32
CA SER A 353 -13.22 -1.96 20.42
C SER A 353 -12.85 -1.69 18.96
N LEU A 354 -13.00 -0.44 18.53
CA LEU A 354 -12.50 0.01 17.21
C LEU A 354 -10.98 -0.17 17.09
N LYS A 355 -10.22 0.14 18.14
CA LYS A 355 -8.77 -0.12 18.16
C LYS A 355 -8.44 -1.61 18.07
N LYS A 356 -9.19 -2.51 18.72
CA LYS A 356 -8.93 -3.97 18.62
C LYS A 356 -9.25 -4.51 17.23
N ASN A 357 -10.27 -3.97 16.57
CA ASN A 357 -10.57 -4.29 15.17
C ASN A 357 -9.38 -3.91 14.26
N THR A 358 -8.78 -2.74 14.49
CA THR A 358 -7.55 -2.32 13.80
C THR A 358 -6.40 -3.32 14.00
N PHE A 359 -6.17 -3.80 15.24
CA PHE A 359 -5.15 -4.82 15.49
C PHE A 359 -5.37 -6.12 14.71
N TYR A 360 -6.62 -6.60 14.61
CA TYR A 360 -6.95 -7.77 13.80
C TYR A 360 -6.56 -7.56 12.33
N PHE A 361 -7.06 -6.50 11.70
CA PHE A 361 -6.84 -6.34 10.27
C PHE A 361 -5.39 -5.95 9.91
N ASP A 362 -4.67 -5.30 10.82
CA ASP A 362 -3.30 -4.86 10.54
C ASP A 362 -2.26 -5.96 10.78
N ASN A 363 -2.54 -6.92 11.69
CA ASN A 363 -1.54 -7.90 12.11
C ASN A 363 -1.96 -9.37 11.89
N PHE A 364 -3.25 -9.70 12.06
CA PHE A 364 -3.75 -11.07 11.89
C PHE A 364 -4.21 -11.33 10.45
N HIS A 365 -5.03 -10.43 9.89
CA HIS A 365 -5.59 -10.55 8.54
C HIS A 365 -4.55 -10.75 7.44
N PRO A 366 -3.36 -10.10 7.44
CA PRO A 366 -2.34 -10.35 6.41
C PRO A 366 -1.81 -11.79 6.39
N LYS A 367 -2.04 -12.58 7.45
CA LYS A 367 -1.66 -14.00 7.52
C LYS A 367 -2.85 -14.95 7.35
N TRP A 368 -4.06 -14.44 7.51
CA TRP A 368 -5.32 -15.18 7.46
C TRP A 368 -6.42 -14.36 6.76
N PRO A 369 -6.29 -14.10 5.45
CA PRO A 369 -7.08 -13.07 4.75
C PRO A 369 -8.49 -13.52 4.36
N PHE A 370 -9.21 -14.27 5.20
CA PHE A 370 -10.54 -14.81 4.86
C PHE A 370 -11.72 -13.89 5.24
N LEU A 371 -11.46 -12.72 5.82
CA LEU A 371 -12.43 -11.65 6.04
C LEU A 371 -12.04 -10.43 5.22
N HIS A 372 -12.94 -9.89 4.41
CA HIS A 372 -12.59 -8.74 3.60
C HIS A 372 -12.69 -7.42 4.38
N ARG A 373 -11.56 -6.70 4.52
CA ARG A 373 -11.49 -5.43 5.28
C ARG A 373 -12.52 -4.39 4.82
N GLY A 374 -12.72 -4.24 3.51
CA GLY A 374 -13.59 -3.20 2.95
C GLY A 374 -15.09 -3.46 3.12
N THR A 375 -15.50 -4.72 3.32
CA THR A 375 -16.92 -5.10 3.48
C THR A 375 -17.26 -5.47 4.92
N PHE A 376 -16.26 -5.55 5.82
CA PHE A 376 -16.46 -5.80 7.24
C PHE A 376 -16.91 -4.52 7.95
N ASP A 377 -18.21 -4.42 8.21
CA ASP A 377 -18.83 -3.29 8.90
C ASP A 377 -19.35 -3.73 10.27
N VAL A 378 -18.71 -3.26 11.35
CA VAL A 378 -19.06 -3.58 12.74
C VAL A 378 -20.54 -3.31 13.06
N THR A 379 -21.20 -2.41 12.32
CA THR A 379 -22.62 -2.10 12.54
C THR A 379 -23.57 -3.06 11.85
N LYS A 380 -23.09 -3.84 10.87
CA LYS A 380 -23.88 -4.75 10.04
C LYS A 380 -23.53 -6.21 10.27
N GLU A 381 -22.34 -6.50 10.77
CA GLU A 381 -21.90 -7.87 11.02
C GLU A 381 -22.59 -8.49 12.25
N PRO A 382 -22.80 -9.81 12.26
CA PRO A 382 -23.32 -10.51 13.42
C PRO A 382 -22.39 -10.38 14.62
N CYS A 383 -22.98 -10.27 15.82
CA CYS A 383 -22.24 -10.10 17.07
C CYS A 383 -21.18 -11.21 17.29
N VAL A 384 -21.49 -12.45 16.94
CA VAL A 384 -20.56 -13.59 17.05
C VAL A 384 -19.26 -13.39 16.24
N LEU A 385 -19.37 -12.80 15.05
CA LEU A 385 -18.23 -12.54 14.18
C LEU A 385 -17.41 -11.36 14.69
N ILE A 386 -18.09 -10.28 15.10
CA ILE A 386 -17.45 -9.10 15.71
C ILE A 386 -16.66 -9.50 16.96
N GLN A 387 -17.27 -10.29 17.85
CA GLN A 387 -16.63 -10.76 19.07
C GLN A 387 -15.44 -11.68 18.78
N SER A 388 -15.52 -12.53 17.74
CA SER A 388 -14.41 -13.38 17.30
C SER A 388 -13.24 -12.56 16.72
N VAL A 389 -13.51 -11.49 15.99
CA VAL A 389 -12.50 -10.54 15.48
C VAL A 389 -11.83 -9.78 16.63
N ILE A 390 -12.61 -9.30 17.60
CA ILE A 390 -12.08 -8.61 18.79
C ILE A 390 -11.24 -9.57 19.64
N MET A 391 -11.68 -10.81 19.83
CA MET A 391 -10.94 -11.86 20.54
C MET A 391 -9.54 -12.05 19.94
N MET A 392 -9.45 -12.16 18.62
CA MET A 392 -8.14 -12.23 17.93
C MET A 392 -7.33 -10.94 18.08
N GLY A 393 -7.95 -9.77 17.93
CA GLY A 393 -7.27 -8.48 18.10
C GLY A 393 -6.68 -8.29 19.50
N LEU A 394 -7.40 -8.73 20.54
CA LEU A 394 -6.93 -8.72 21.93
C LEU A 394 -5.74 -9.65 22.16
N TRP A 395 -5.76 -10.83 21.54
CA TRP A 395 -4.65 -11.78 21.63
C TRP A 395 -3.36 -11.22 21.03
N ILE A 396 -3.47 -10.62 19.84
CA ILE A 396 -2.35 -10.08 19.08
C ILE A 396 -1.75 -8.83 19.73
N GLU A 397 -2.56 -8.01 20.40
CA GLU A 397 -2.04 -6.88 21.21
C GLU A 397 -1.08 -7.35 22.31
N GLY A 398 -1.27 -8.56 22.84
CA GLY A 398 -0.27 -9.26 23.66
C GLY A 398 -0.17 -8.82 25.13
N SER A 399 -0.90 -7.80 25.57
CA SER A 399 -0.96 -7.45 27.00
C SER A 399 -1.57 -8.59 27.81
N LYS A 400 -1.10 -8.84 29.05
CA LYS A 400 -1.62 -9.93 29.90
C LYS A 400 -3.14 -9.82 30.07
N LYS A 401 -3.64 -8.62 30.39
CA LYS A 401 -5.08 -8.33 30.52
C LYS A 401 -5.84 -8.64 29.23
N SER A 402 -5.26 -8.34 28.06
CA SER A 402 -5.89 -8.59 26.76
C SER A 402 -5.88 -10.08 26.41
N ARG A 403 -4.82 -10.83 26.71
CA ARG A 403 -4.77 -12.28 26.51
C ARG A 403 -5.74 -13.02 27.41
N ASP A 404 -5.87 -12.61 28.67
CA ASP A 404 -6.85 -13.17 29.60
C ASP A 404 -8.28 -12.93 29.08
N ALA A 405 -8.59 -11.69 28.66
CA ALA A 405 -9.89 -11.34 28.08
C ALA A 405 -10.18 -12.10 26.75
N ALA A 406 -9.18 -12.28 25.90
CA ALA A 406 -9.31 -13.05 24.66
C ALA A 406 -9.62 -14.53 24.97
N THR A 407 -8.95 -15.11 25.97
CA THR A 407 -9.17 -16.49 26.40
C THR A 407 -10.57 -16.70 26.98
N ASP A 408 -11.06 -15.74 27.76
CA ASP A 408 -12.43 -15.78 28.29
C ASP A 408 -13.49 -15.61 27.19
N LEU A 409 -13.25 -14.72 26.22
CA LEU A 409 -14.10 -14.59 25.03
C LEU A 409 -14.13 -15.88 24.22
N HIS A 410 -12.98 -16.52 23.99
CA HIS A 410 -12.90 -17.82 23.32
C HIS A 410 -13.75 -18.87 24.03
N ARG A 411 -13.61 -19.02 25.35
CA ARG A 411 -14.40 -19.99 26.13
C ARG A 411 -15.91 -19.74 26.01
N SER A 412 -16.32 -18.48 26.07
CA SER A 412 -17.73 -18.09 25.98
C SER A 412 -18.31 -18.32 24.58
N LEU A 413 -17.60 -17.86 23.55
CA LEU A 413 -17.99 -18.02 22.14
C LEU A 413 -18.03 -19.48 21.72
N SER A 414 -16.99 -20.27 22.03
CA SER A 414 -16.95 -21.70 21.71
C SER A 414 -18.07 -22.49 22.36
N THR A 415 -18.46 -22.14 23.59
CA THR A 415 -19.62 -22.75 24.25
C THR A 415 -20.91 -22.38 23.52
N ALA A 416 -21.12 -21.10 23.23
CA ALA A 416 -22.35 -20.64 22.60
C ALA A 416 -22.53 -21.14 21.16
N ILE A 417 -21.44 -21.22 20.39
CA ILE A 417 -21.44 -21.77 19.02
C ILE A 417 -21.84 -23.25 19.04
N ARG A 418 -21.33 -24.03 20.00
CA ARG A 418 -21.69 -25.45 20.17
C ARG A 418 -23.14 -25.64 20.60
N THR A 419 -23.66 -24.82 21.52
CA THR A 419 -25.08 -24.90 21.92
C THR A 419 -26.03 -24.62 20.75
N GLN A 420 -25.58 -23.84 19.76
CA GLN A 420 -26.37 -23.52 18.57
C GLN A 420 -26.03 -24.40 17.37
N MET A 421 -25.26 -25.48 17.54
CA MET A 421 -24.78 -26.35 16.46
C MET A 421 -25.90 -26.85 15.54
N ASP A 422 -27.05 -27.23 16.10
CA ASP A 422 -28.21 -27.68 15.33
C ASP A 422 -28.79 -26.61 14.39
N ARG A 423 -28.55 -25.32 14.66
CA ARG A 423 -29.08 -24.22 13.87
C ARG A 423 -28.23 -23.91 12.63
N TRP A 424 -26.93 -24.13 12.70
CA TRP A 424 -26.01 -23.76 11.62
C TRP A 424 -25.39 -24.95 10.89
N ARG A 425 -25.38 -26.15 11.49
CA ARG A 425 -24.90 -27.35 10.82
C ARG A 425 -25.82 -27.73 9.66
N VAL A 426 -25.25 -28.14 8.55
CA VAL A 426 -26.03 -28.60 7.38
C VAL A 426 -26.20 -30.10 7.49
N SER A 427 -27.43 -30.57 7.74
CA SER A 427 -27.71 -32.02 7.87
C SER A 427 -28.24 -32.66 6.58
N ASN A 428 -28.64 -31.88 5.57
CA ASN A 428 -29.21 -32.43 4.33
C ASN A 428 -28.90 -31.57 3.10
N ARG A 429 -28.51 -32.20 1.99
CA ARG A 429 -28.01 -31.54 0.76
C ARG A 429 -29.04 -30.67 0.02
N ASN A 430 -30.33 -30.88 0.31
CA ASN A 430 -31.46 -30.25 -0.40
C ASN A 430 -31.98 -28.95 0.24
N GLN A 431 -31.35 -28.43 1.30
CA GLN A 431 -31.72 -27.12 1.83
C GLN A 431 -31.10 -26.01 0.99
N SER A 432 -31.90 -25.43 0.09
CA SER A 432 -31.61 -24.20 -0.65
C SER A 432 -31.61 -22.98 0.30
N THR A 433 -30.68 -22.93 1.24
CA THR A 433 -30.48 -21.80 2.14
C THR A 433 -29.17 -21.11 1.83
N SER A 434 -29.18 -19.77 1.90
CA SER A 434 -27.96 -18.96 1.85
C SER A 434 -26.97 -19.43 2.92
N TRP A 435 -25.71 -19.65 2.56
CA TRP A 435 -24.70 -20.13 3.50
C TRP A 435 -24.48 -19.15 4.66
N PRO A 436 -24.44 -19.62 5.93
CA PRO A 436 -24.23 -18.76 7.09
C PRO A 436 -22.74 -18.39 7.25
N MET A 437 -22.21 -17.64 6.28
CA MET A 437 -20.77 -17.39 6.13
C MET A 437 -20.15 -16.75 7.38
N ALA A 438 -20.81 -15.76 7.98
CA ALA A 438 -20.33 -15.11 9.19
C ALA A 438 -20.20 -16.10 10.38
N THR A 439 -21.10 -17.08 10.47
CA THR A 439 -21.02 -18.14 11.48
C THR A 439 -19.85 -19.06 11.19
N TYR A 440 -19.67 -19.52 9.95
CA TYR A 440 -18.54 -20.36 9.56
C TYR A 440 -17.19 -19.66 9.78
N GLN A 441 -17.07 -18.37 9.43
CA GLN A 441 -15.88 -17.55 9.69
C GLN A 441 -15.62 -17.41 11.20
N SER A 442 -16.67 -17.24 12.01
CA SER A 442 -16.54 -17.19 13.48
C SER A 442 -16.04 -18.52 14.05
N VAL A 443 -16.61 -19.65 13.60
CA VAL A 443 -16.17 -20.99 14.01
C VAL A 443 -14.71 -21.20 13.65
N LEU A 444 -14.31 -20.85 12.42
CA LEU A 444 -12.92 -20.94 11.98
C LEU A 444 -11.97 -20.09 12.83
N LEU A 445 -12.36 -18.86 13.21
CA LEU A 445 -11.58 -18.04 14.15
C LEU A 445 -11.42 -18.72 15.51
N GLN A 446 -12.45 -19.40 16.03
CA GLN A 446 -12.33 -20.16 17.27
C GLN A 446 -11.34 -21.33 17.12
N CYS A 447 -11.36 -22.06 16.00
CA CYS A 447 -10.40 -23.13 15.73
C CYS A 447 -8.96 -22.61 15.60
N ILE A 448 -8.73 -21.48 14.92
CA ILE A 448 -7.40 -20.86 14.82
C ILE A 448 -6.92 -20.41 16.22
N PHE A 449 -7.82 -19.89 17.05
CA PHE A 449 -7.46 -19.50 18.42
C PHE A 449 -7.06 -20.73 19.27
N ALA A 450 -7.77 -21.85 19.13
CA ALA A 450 -7.41 -23.11 19.79
C ALA A 450 -6.01 -23.61 19.37
N LEU A 451 -5.61 -23.40 18.11
CA LEU A 451 -4.25 -23.68 17.65
C LEU A 451 -3.20 -22.79 18.34
N PHE A 452 -3.48 -21.49 18.53
CA PHE A 452 -2.56 -20.62 19.28
C PHE A 452 -2.38 -21.08 20.73
N LEU A 453 -3.48 -21.48 21.39
CA LEU A 453 -3.41 -22.03 22.74
C LEU A 453 -2.64 -23.36 22.81
N ALA A 454 -2.82 -24.24 21.82
CA ALA A 454 -2.07 -25.48 21.73
C ALA A 454 -0.57 -25.22 21.48
N GLY A 455 -0.25 -24.19 20.70
CA GLY A 455 1.13 -23.74 20.47
C GLY A 455 1.83 -23.22 21.72
N GLU A 456 1.14 -22.44 22.56
CA GLU A 456 1.69 -22.01 23.86
C GLU A 456 1.96 -23.19 24.80
N ARG A 457 1.18 -24.26 24.69
CA ARG A 457 1.35 -25.51 25.45
C ARG A 457 2.38 -26.47 24.86
N ALA A 458 2.98 -26.12 23.71
CA ALA A 458 3.88 -26.98 22.93
C ALA A 458 3.29 -28.39 22.63
N ALA A 459 1.97 -28.48 22.47
CA ALA A 459 1.27 -29.74 22.28
C ALA A 459 1.29 -30.18 20.80
N ILE A 460 2.47 -30.57 20.29
CA ILE A 460 2.69 -30.94 18.87
C ILE A 460 2.93 -32.46 18.76
N ASP A 461 2.39 -33.11 17.72
CA ASP A 461 2.63 -34.52 17.41
C ASP A 461 3.83 -34.77 16.48
N LEU A 462 4.12 -36.03 16.15
CA LEU A 462 5.25 -36.40 15.28
C LEU A 462 5.09 -35.93 13.83
N ASN A 463 3.87 -35.57 13.41
CA ASN A 463 3.56 -35.01 12.10
C ASN A 463 3.56 -33.46 12.13
N LEU A 464 4.08 -32.86 13.20
CA LEU A 464 4.11 -31.41 13.42
C LEU A 464 2.72 -30.76 13.48
N ARG A 465 1.69 -31.52 13.89
CA ARG A 465 0.32 -31.03 14.08
C ARG A 465 0.06 -30.69 15.53
N TYR A 466 -0.71 -29.63 15.77
CA TYR A 466 -1.14 -29.23 17.11
C TYR A 466 -2.29 -30.11 17.59
N ARG A 467 -2.10 -30.68 18.79
CA ARG A 467 -3.13 -31.42 19.52
C ARG A 467 -4.12 -30.45 20.14
N ILE A 468 -5.29 -30.33 19.52
CA ILE A 468 -6.40 -29.52 20.02
C ILE A 468 -7.36 -30.38 20.83
N HIS A 469 -8.01 -29.77 21.81
CA HIS A 469 -8.91 -30.48 22.71
C HIS A 469 -10.15 -30.98 21.95
N ALA A 470 -10.75 -32.09 22.45
CA ALA A 470 -11.72 -32.87 21.69
C ALA A 470 -12.94 -32.05 21.25
N ASP A 471 -13.43 -31.19 22.13
CA ASP A 471 -14.55 -30.29 21.86
C ASP A 471 -14.31 -29.34 20.67
N GLU A 472 -13.11 -28.78 20.56
CA GLU A 472 -12.69 -27.87 19.50
C GLU A 472 -12.40 -28.63 18.20
N TYR A 473 -11.89 -29.86 18.30
CA TYR A 473 -11.71 -30.76 17.16
C TYR A 473 -13.06 -31.18 16.57
N ASP A 474 -14.02 -31.57 17.40
CA ASP A 474 -15.37 -31.97 16.98
C ASP A 474 -16.10 -30.78 16.32
N LEU A 475 -15.87 -29.55 16.80
CA LEU A 475 -16.35 -28.33 16.17
C LEU A 475 -15.75 -28.11 14.77
N LEU A 476 -14.45 -28.36 14.60
CA LEU A 476 -13.76 -28.29 13.32
C LEU A 476 -14.32 -29.34 12.33
N VAL A 477 -14.46 -30.59 12.77
CA VAL A 477 -15.06 -31.68 11.95
C VAL A 477 -16.47 -31.30 11.51
N THR A 478 -17.31 -30.83 12.44
CA THR A 478 -18.69 -30.42 12.14
C THR A 478 -18.74 -29.27 11.12
N LEU A 479 -17.81 -28.31 11.21
CA LEU A 479 -17.69 -27.23 10.23
C LEU A 479 -17.33 -27.78 8.84
N VAL A 480 -16.34 -28.66 8.75
CA VAL A 480 -15.92 -29.29 7.50
C VAL A 480 -17.07 -30.07 6.87
N GLU A 481 -17.75 -30.91 7.64
CA GLU A 481 -18.91 -31.68 7.18
C GLU A 481 -20.04 -30.77 6.68
N SER A 482 -20.36 -29.72 7.43
CA SER A 482 -21.39 -28.75 7.04
C SER A 482 -21.04 -28.03 5.74
N CYS A 483 -19.78 -27.63 5.58
CA CYS A 483 -19.28 -26.99 4.36
C CYS A 483 -19.29 -27.97 3.16
N ARG A 484 -18.89 -29.23 3.36
CA ARG A 484 -18.95 -30.30 2.34
C ARG A 484 -20.39 -30.55 1.89
N LEU A 485 -21.31 -30.74 2.83
CA LEU A 485 -22.73 -30.97 2.56
C LEU A 485 -23.41 -29.75 1.92
N GLY A 486 -23.04 -28.55 2.36
CA GLY A 486 -23.48 -27.29 1.76
C GLY A 486 -22.89 -27.01 0.38
N GLY A 487 -21.89 -27.79 -0.06
CA GLY A 487 -21.27 -27.69 -1.37
C GLY A 487 -20.46 -26.42 -1.58
N ILE A 488 -19.98 -25.78 -0.50
CA ILE A 488 -19.32 -24.46 -0.56
C ILE A 488 -17.97 -24.50 -1.29
N PHE A 489 -17.29 -25.64 -1.32
CA PHE A 489 -15.99 -25.81 -1.97
C PHE A 489 -16.06 -26.08 -3.48
N SER A 490 -17.20 -25.79 -4.12
CA SER A 490 -17.41 -25.96 -5.55
C SER A 490 -17.69 -24.59 -6.19
N TYR A 491 -16.85 -24.17 -7.13
CA TYR A 491 -17.03 -22.89 -7.82
C TYR A 491 -18.40 -22.75 -8.50
N PRO A 492 -18.94 -23.77 -9.21
CA PRO A 492 -20.31 -23.73 -9.73
C PRO A 492 -21.37 -23.44 -8.66
N ASN A 493 -21.24 -24.00 -7.46
CA ASN A 493 -22.18 -23.75 -6.37
C ASN A 493 -22.03 -22.33 -5.80
N MET A 494 -20.80 -21.79 -5.74
CA MET A 494 -20.57 -20.40 -5.31
C MET A 494 -21.27 -19.43 -6.26
N LEU A 495 -21.13 -19.65 -7.58
CA LEU A 495 -21.78 -18.83 -8.59
C LEU A 495 -23.30 -18.92 -8.51
N ALA A 496 -23.85 -20.11 -8.22
CA ALA A 496 -25.28 -20.34 -8.09
C ALA A 496 -25.94 -19.60 -6.90
N GLN A 497 -25.17 -19.09 -5.94
CA GLN A 497 -25.70 -18.25 -4.84
C GLN A 497 -26.11 -16.84 -5.30
N HIS A 498 -25.68 -16.42 -6.49
CA HIS A 498 -25.89 -15.08 -6.99
C HIS A 498 -26.90 -15.07 -8.14
N SER A 499 -27.82 -14.09 -8.15
CA SER A 499 -28.72 -13.89 -9.28
C SER A 499 -28.00 -13.16 -10.41
N SER A 500 -28.46 -13.37 -11.65
CA SER A 500 -27.91 -12.72 -12.84
C SER A 500 -28.03 -11.19 -12.86
N ALA A 501 -28.76 -10.60 -11.91
CA ALA A 501 -28.98 -9.15 -11.80
C ALA A 501 -27.99 -8.44 -10.87
N VAL A 502 -27.11 -9.17 -10.15
CA VAL A 502 -26.12 -8.57 -9.25
C VAL A 502 -24.90 -8.10 -10.04
N PRO A 503 -24.34 -6.90 -9.78
CA PRO A 503 -23.10 -6.45 -10.41
C PRO A 503 -21.95 -7.44 -10.21
N LEU A 504 -21.01 -7.49 -11.15
CA LEU A 504 -19.93 -8.48 -11.15
C LEU A 504 -19.00 -8.38 -9.93
N THR A 505 -18.76 -7.17 -9.40
CA THR A 505 -17.77 -7.03 -8.33
C THR A 505 -18.22 -7.55 -6.96
N PRO A 506 -19.45 -7.31 -6.49
CA PRO A 506 -19.97 -8.00 -5.30
C PRO A 506 -19.98 -9.52 -5.43
N VAL A 507 -20.25 -10.06 -6.63
CA VAL A 507 -20.19 -11.50 -6.91
C VAL A 507 -18.76 -12.01 -6.78
N TRP A 508 -17.80 -11.33 -7.40
CA TRP A 508 -16.37 -11.65 -7.29
C TRP A 508 -15.89 -11.61 -5.84
N LEU A 509 -16.18 -10.54 -5.09
CA LEU A 509 -15.80 -10.41 -3.67
C LEU A 509 -16.34 -11.56 -2.82
N SER A 510 -17.61 -11.93 -3.02
CA SER A 510 -18.23 -13.04 -2.31
C SER A 510 -17.54 -14.37 -2.60
N ILE A 511 -17.28 -14.66 -3.88
CA ILE A 511 -16.57 -15.86 -4.31
C ILE A 511 -15.15 -15.89 -3.72
N GLU A 512 -14.43 -14.79 -3.80
CA GLU A 512 -13.06 -14.65 -3.29
C GLU A 512 -12.97 -14.78 -1.76
N GLU A 513 -14.00 -14.32 -1.02
CA GLU A 513 -14.13 -14.55 0.42
C GLU A 513 -14.26 -16.04 0.73
N ILE A 514 -15.10 -16.74 -0.03
CA ILE A 514 -15.35 -18.18 0.16
C ILE A 514 -14.11 -19.01 -0.19
N LYS A 515 -13.41 -18.70 -1.30
CA LYS A 515 -12.18 -19.41 -1.67
C LYS A 515 -11.10 -19.26 -0.60
N ARG A 516 -10.90 -18.04 -0.08
CA ARG A 516 -9.94 -17.77 1.02
C ARG A 516 -10.35 -18.44 2.32
N PHE A 517 -11.64 -18.46 2.63
CA PHE A 517 -12.17 -19.24 3.75
C PHE A 517 -11.86 -20.73 3.60
N GLY A 518 -12.08 -21.32 2.42
CA GLY A 518 -11.78 -22.73 2.15
C GLY A 518 -10.31 -23.08 2.31
N LEU A 519 -9.40 -22.23 1.82
CA LEU A 519 -7.96 -22.41 2.02
C LEU A 519 -7.51 -22.22 3.48
N ALA A 520 -8.10 -21.25 4.18
CA ALA A 520 -7.82 -21.05 5.60
C ALA A 520 -8.30 -22.24 6.44
N LEU A 521 -9.48 -22.79 6.13
CA LEU A 521 -10.00 -23.99 6.77
C LEU A 521 -9.13 -25.21 6.48
N TYR A 522 -8.70 -25.41 5.22
CA TYR A 522 -7.76 -26.46 4.85
C TYR A 522 -6.46 -26.35 5.66
N LYS A 523 -5.90 -25.15 5.76
CA LYS A 523 -4.69 -24.89 6.55
C LYS A 523 -4.89 -25.25 8.03
N VAL A 524 -6.03 -24.92 8.62
CA VAL A 524 -6.37 -25.33 10.00
C VAL A 524 -6.46 -26.85 10.12
N CYS A 525 -7.18 -27.52 9.19
CA CYS A 525 -7.27 -28.97 9.16
C CYS A 525 -5.90 -29.66 9.10
N ARG A 526 -4.97 -29.16 8.29
CA ARG A 526 -3.59 -29.68 8.19
C ARG A 526 -2.81 -29.50 9.48
N MET A 527 -3.06 -28.43 10.22
CA MET A 527 -2.36 -28.10 11.46
C MET A 527 -2.98 -28.77 12.69
N SER A 528 -4.15 -29.39 12.58
CA SER A 528 -4.91 -29.94 13.71
C SER A 528 -4.81 -31.46 13.79
N THR A 529 -4.69 -31.96 15.02
CA THR A 529 -4.93 -33.36 15.36
C THR A 529 -5.72 -33.43 16.67
N ARG A 530 -6.52 -34.48 16.85
CA ARG A 530 -7.33 -34.65 18.06
C ARG A 530 -6.43 -35.00 19.24
N LEU A 531 -6.58 -34.32 20.36
CA LEU A 531 -5.95 -34.71 21.61
C LEU A 531 -6.64 -36.00 22.12
N GLU A 532 -6.02 -37.15 21.87
CA GLU A 532 -6.56 -38.45 22.29
C GLU A 532 -6.78 -38.52 23.82
N SER A 533 -7.98 -38.91 24.24
CA SER A 533 -8.19 -39.49 25.56
C SER A 533 -7.73 -40.94 25.49
N THR A 534 -6.58 -41.25 26.10
CA THR A 534 -6.04 -42.60 26.37
C THR A 534 -6.90 -43.78 25.88
N GLY A 535 -6.53 -44.37 24.75
CA GLY A 535 -6.91 -45.72 24.33
C GLY A 535 -8.12 -45.85 23.40
N ALA A 536 -7.91 -45.86 22.08
CA ALA A 536 -8.58 -46.73 21.11
C ALA A 536 -8.07 -46.47 19.67
N ASP A 537 -7.47 -47.50 19.08
CA ASP A 537 -7.33 -47.84 17.66
C ASP A 537 -7.39 -46.72 16.61
N ALA A 538 -6.21 -46.27 16.17
CA ALA A 538 -5.97 -45.48 14.97
C ALA A 538 -6.10 -46.33 13.69
N GLY A 539 -7.26 -46.97 13.50
CA GLY A 539 -7.52 -47.93 12.43
C GLY A 539 -8.81 -47.60 11.68
N GLY A 540 -8.74 -46.68 10.71
CA GLY A 540 -9.76 -46.51 9.67
C GLY A 540 -10.63 -45.26 9.82
N ALA A 541 -10.20 -44.15 9.22
CA ALA A 541 -11.08 -43.01 8.96
C ALA A 541 -10.79 -42.47 7.56
N GLY A 542 -11.76 -42.58 6.65
CA GLY A 542 -11.81 -41.67 5.50
C GLY A 542 -11.75 -40.24 6.03
N SER A 543 -11.00 -39.36 5.36
CA SER A 543 -10.56 -38.07 5.91
C SER A 543 -11.71 -37.23 6.51
N GLU A 544 -11.87 -37.28 7.84
CA GLU A 544 -12.84 -36.47 8.61
C GLU A 544 -12.64 -34.97 8.36
N LEU A 545 -11.39 -34.58 8.10
CA LEU A 545 -10.97 -33.21 7.85
C LEU A 545 -10.84 -32.89 6.37
N LEU A 546 -10.78 -31.59 6.05
CA LEU A 546 -10.74 -31.10 4.68
C LEU A 546 -9.41 -31.44 3.98
N THR A 547 -9.48 -31.90 2.74
CA THR A 547 -8.32 -32.22 1.88
C THR A 547 -8.29 -31.32 0.65
N LEU A 548 -7.17 -31.27 -0.08
CA LEU A 548 -7.10 -30.53 -1.34
C LEU A 548 -8.06 -31.08 -2.40
N ALA A 549 -8.38 -32.38 -2.37
CA ALA A 549 -9.33 -33.01 -3.28
C ALA A 549 -10.76 -32.46 -3.13
N ASP A 550 -11.11 -31.90 -1.96
CA ASP A 550 -12.40 -31.28 -1.72
C ASP A 550 -12.53 -29.88 -2.38
N LEU A 551 -11.42 -29.23 -2.74
CA LEU A 551 -11.38 -27.84 -3.20
C LEU A 551 -11.52 -27.74 -4.73
N SER A 552 -12.77 -27.74 -5.21
CA SER A 552 -13.13 -27.65 -6.63
C SER A 552 -13.28 -26.19 -7.10
N PHE A 553 -12.19 -25.43 -6.96
CA PHE A 553 -12.05 -24.06 -7.45
C PHE A 553 -10.56 -23.75 -7.69
N SER A 554 -10.27 -22.74 -8.51
CA SER A 554 -8.88 -22.28 -8.74
C SER A 554 -8.37 -21.43 -7.57
N MET A 555 -7.04 -21.33 -7.43
CA MET A 555 -6.43 -20.45 -6.42
C MET A 555 -7.04 -19.03 -6.43
N PRO A 556 -7.31 -18.42 -5.25
CA PRO A 556 -7.81 -17.05 -5.16
C PRO A 556 -6.93 -16.07 -5.94
N ASP A 557 -7.50 -14.93 -6.29
CA ASP A 557 -6.78 -13.82 -6.91
C ASP A 557 -5.77 -13.21 -5.93
N SER A 558 -4.96 -12.25 -6.39
CA SER A 558 -3.84 -11.74 -5.61
C SER A 558 -4.31 -10.99 -4.35
N ASP A 559 -3.50 -11.00 -3.28
CA ASP A 559 -3.83 -10.27 -2.06
C ASP A 559 -3.91 -8.75 -2.30
N GLU A 560 -3.22 -8.23 -3.31
CA GLU A 560 -3.35 -6.83 -3.74
C GLU A 560 -4.75 -6.55 -4.27
N THR A 561 -5.30 -7.42 -5.13
CA THR A 561 -6.68 -7.26 -5.64
C THR A 561 -7.70 -7.37 -4.50
N TRP A 562 -7.51 -8.35 -3.60
CA TRP A 562 -8.36 -8.58 -2.43
C TRP A 562 -8.39 -7.40 -1.45
N ASN A 563 -7.26 -6.75 -1.22
CA ASN A 563 -7.18 -5.65 -0.25
C ASN A 563 -7.37 -4.25 -0.89
N SER A 564 -7.42 -4.14 -2.22
CA SER A 564 -7.58 -2.87 -2.95
C SER A 564 -8.91 -2.13 -2.68
N SER A 565 -9.90 -2.83 -2.12
CA SER A 565 -11.30 -2.44 -1.95
C SER A 565 -11.65 -1.76 -0.62
N SER A 566 -10.68 -1.43 0.25
CA SER A 566 -10.94 -0.87 1.58
C SER A 566 -10.95 0.67 1.68
N GLY A 567 -11.00 1.39 0.55
CA GLY A 567 -11.02 2.87 0.51
C GLY A 567 -12.37 3.45 0.08
N ILE A 568 -12.80 4.55 0.70
CA ILE A 568 -13.99 5.32 0.30
C ILE A 568 -13.78 5.82 -1.14
N GLY A 569 -14.65 5.38 -2.06
CA GLY A 569 -14.51 5.52 -3.52
C GLY A 569 -14.60 4.19 -4.28
N SER A 570 -15.14 3.14 -3.65
CA SER A 570 -14.92 1.74 -4.03
C SER A 570 -15.64 1.27 -5.30
N GLU A 571 -16.63 1.98 -5.85
CA GLU A 571 -17.35 1.49 -7.05
C GLU A 571 -16.47 1.55 -8.31
N ALA A 572 -15.69 2.62 -8.51
CA ALA A 572 -14.81 2.75 -9.67
C ALA A 572 -13.55 1.85 -9.61
N ARG A 573 -13.01 1.59 -8.40
CA ARG A 573 -11.88 0.65 -8.22
C ARG A 573 -12.33 -0.81 -8.33
N GLN A 574 -13.58 -1.08 -7.94
CA GLN A 574 -14.23 -2.38 -8.14
C GLN A 574 -14.45 -2.71 -9.62
N GLU A 575 -14.66 -1.71 -10.48
CA GLU A 575 -14.69 -1.91 -11.94
C GLU A 575 -13.28 -2.15 -12.51
N VAL A 576 -12.25 -1.44 -12.03
CA VAL A 576 -10.86 -1.61 -12.49
C VAL A 576 -10.25 -2.95 -12.06
N ALA A 577 -10.54 -3.46 -10.85
CA ALA A 577 -10.09 -4.78 -10.42
C ALA A 577 -10.75 -5.93 -11.20
N VAL A 578 -11.97 -5.71 -11.71
CA VAL A 578 -12.67 -6.63 -12.63
C VAL A 578 -12.16 -6.50 -14.08
N GLN A 579 -11.45 -5.41 -14.44
CA GLN A 579 -10.82 -5.22 -15.75
C GLN A 579 -9.47 -5.95 -15.90
N THR A 580 -8.77 -6.28 -14.80
CA THR A 580 -7.78 -7.37 -14.80
C THR A 580 -8.56 -8.67 -14.89
N GLU A 581 -8.41 -9.45 -15.97
CA GLU A 581 -9.12 -10.72 -16.16
C GLU A 581 -9.07 -11.56 -14.88
N PRO A 582 -10.19 -11.68 -14.13
CA PRO A 582 -10.23 -12.51 -12.93
C PRO A 582 -9.84 -13.93 -13.32
N ARG A 583 -9.11 -14.66 -12.47
CA ARG A 583 -8.76 -16.05 -12.79
C ARG A 583 -10.03 -16.82 -13.13
N ASP A 584 -10.09 -17.35 -14.35
CA ASP A 584 -11.28 -18.05 -14.82
C ASP A 584 -11.42 -19.39 -14.09
N SER A 585 -12.15 -19.38 -12.99
CA SER A 585 -12.46 -20.58 -12.21
C SER A 585 -13.50 -21.48 -12.90
N ARG A 586 -14.04 -21.11 -14.07
CA ARG A 586 -14.96 -21.96 -14.84
C ARG A 586 -14.24 -23.14 -15.48
N ASP A 587 -12.94 -23.02 -15.76
CA ASP A 587 -12.11 -24.10 -16.28
C ASP A 587 -11.71 -25.05 -15.13
N PRO A 588 -12.17 -26.33 -15.14
CA PRO A 588 -11.82 -27.29 -14.11
C PRO A 588 -10.34 -27.66 -14.06
N THR A 589 -9.59 -27.45 -15.16
CA THR A 589 -8.17 -27.83 -15.22
C THR A 589 -7.31 -27.04 -14.23
N GLY A 590 -7.72 -25.82 -13.88
CA GLY A 590 -7.06 -24.96 -12.91
C GLY A 590 -7.49 -25.18 -11.46
N TRP A 591 -8.36 -26.16 -11.17
CA TRP A 591 -8.85 -26.40 -9.82
C TRP A 591 -7.82 -27.08 -8.93
N ILE A 592 -7.80 -26.69 -7.65
CA ILE A 592 -6.89 -27.24 -6.65
C ILE A 592 -7.07 -28.77 -6.51
N SER A 593 -8.30 -29.26 -6.61
CA SER A 593 -8.62 -30.69 -6.57
C SER A 593 -7.95 -31.51 -7.68
N HIS A 594 -7.70 -30.93 -8.87
CA HIS A 594 -7.00 -31.64 -9.95
C HIS A 594 -5.52 -31.80 -9.65
N SER A 595 -4.86 -30.75 -9.17
CA SER A 595 -3.45 -30.81 -8.73
C SER A 595 -3.27 -31.78 -7.56
N SER A 596 -4.26 -31.89 -6.67
CA SER A 596 -4.23 -32.86 -5.56
C SER A 596 -4.04 -34.30 -6.03
N ASN A 597 -4.62 -34.68 -7.17
CA ASN A 597 -4.50 -36.05 -7.70
C ASN A 597 -3.07 -36.39 -8.16
N VAL A 598 -2.26 -35.37 -8.47
CA VAL A 598 -0.85 -35.54 -8.83
C VAL A 598 0.02 -35.65 -7.58
N LEU A 599 -0.33 -34.92 -6.52
CA LEU A 599 0.46 -34.81 -5.30
C LEU A 599 0.13 -35.91 -4.27
N TYR A 600 -1.03 -36.56 -4.40
CA TYR A 600 -1.51 -37.62 -3.51
C TYR A 600 -1.55 -38.97 -4.24
N ASP A 601 -0.73 -39.94 -3.81
CA ASP A 601 -0.84 -41.35 -4.18
C ASP A 601 -1.28 -42.14 -2.95
N ALA A 602 -2.44 -42.82 -3.03
CA ALA A 602 -3.01 -43.61 -1.94
C ALA A 602 -2.09 -44.76 -1.45
N ARG A 603 -1.05 -45.11 -2.22
CA ARG A 603 -0.03 -46.12 -1.87
C ARG A 603 1.18 -45.51 -1.16
N VAL A 604 1.26 -44.18 -1.06
CA VAL A 604 2.34 -43.45 -0.39
C VAL A 604 1.80 -42.90 0.93
N GLY A 605 2.20 -43.51 2.06
CA GLY A 605 1.82 -43.05 3.41
C GLY A 605 2.56 -41.81 3.91
N PHE A 606 3.36 -41.16 3.05
CA PHE A 606 4.16 -39.99 3.40
C PHE A 606 3.37 -38.71 3.08
N ASP A 607 2.95 -38.01 4.13
CA ASP A 607 2.06 -36.85 4.05
C ASP A 607 2.86 -35.55 4.09
N TRP A 608 3.30 -35.07 2.92
CA TRP A 608 4.22 -33.93 2.77
C TRP A 608 3.56 -32.59 2.42
N ILE A 609 2.25 -32.59 2.15
CA ILE A 609 1.49 -31.41 1.70
C ILE A 609 0.95 -30.61 2.89
#